data_AF-A0A9E4G1D1-F1
#
_entry.id   AF-A0A9E4G1D1-F1
#
_cell.length_a   1.000
_cell.length_b   1.000
_cell.length_c   1.000
_cell.angle_alpha   90.00
_cell.angle_beta   90.00
_cell.angle_gamma   90.00
#
_symmetry.space_group_name_H-M   'P 1'
#
loop_
_entity.id
_entity.type
_entity.pdbx_description
1 polymer ?
#
loop_
_entity_poly.entity_id
_entity_poly.type
_entity_poly.pdbx_seq_one_letter_code
_entity_poly.pdbx_strand_id
1 'polypeptide(L)'
;HEVLNAKQHEKEAEIITQAGRPGAVTIATNMAGRGVDILLGGNPEGLARAALRRQGVDLTAASGSQWQKALAEAESMVERDRQVVLDAGGLFVLGTERHEARRIDNQLRGRSGRQGDPGETRFYLSLDDDLMRRFANDNVKRLMKTAGFPEDEAIEHGMISKSIEQAQIRVEGHNFDIRKRVVEYDDVVNRQREIIYAQRLDWLAKDADQLHSDYLTMIDDQVAAAVEDIFAADSQGEHLDAAAMYQQLASNGLPLPEAITAENIDDAEPEDLTAAINEHIGALFEEKKQLLEEAREGLMEVAERQTVIRALDHYWQRHLTDLDILREGIGLQAIAQKDPLVEYQRQGFQMFRVVEDTYRQFASRNIFLVQPAVVQTPQRRRQMREYRPDAFIGNTDRPAQQTVRKSNRRPGRNKPCWCGSGKKYKQCHMREDQLSGKFQQAG
;
A
#
# COMPACT_ATOMS: atom_id res chain seq x y z
N HIS A 1 24.91 -12.89 27.78
CA HIS A 1 24.30 -11.65 27.26
C HIS A 1 23.10 -12.04 26.41
N GLU A 2 22.13 -11.16 26.26
CA GLU A 2 20.96 -11.35 25.39
C GLU A 2 21.03 -10.38 24.21
N VAL A 3 20.60 -10.80 23.02
CA VAL A 3 20.63 -9.96 21.81
C VAL A 3 19.21 -9.72 21.30
N LEU A 4 18.88 -8.44 21.08
CA LEU A 4 17.56 -7.99 20.65
C LEU A 4 17.68 -7.33 19.28
N ASN A 5 16.89 -7.81 18.32
CA ASN A 5 17.00 -7.40 16.92
C ASN A 5 15.72 -6.76 16.35
N ALA A 6 14.78 -6.35 17.22
CA ALA A 6 13.51 -5.74 16.86
C ALA A 6 12.61 -6.64 15.98
N LYS A 7 12.73 -7.98 16.12
CA LYS A 7 11.90 -8.95 15.37
C LYS A 7 10.82 -9.61 16.22
N GLN A 8 11.06 -9.82 17.51
CA GLN A 8 10.12 -10.50 18.42
C GLN A 8 9.74 -9.61 19.58
N HIS A 9 8.87 -8.63 19.34
CA HIS A 9 8.56 -7.57 20.32
C HIS A 9 8.15 -8.09 21.71
N GLU A 10 7.33 -9.15 21.78
CA GLU A 10 6.87 -9.72 23.05
C GLU A 10 8.03 -10.37 23.84
N LYS A 11 8.83 -11.22 23.19
CA LYS A 11 9.99 -11.85 23.87
C LYS A 11 11.08 -10.84 24.21
N GLU A 12 11.31 -9.87 23.33
CA GLU A 12 12.27 -8.81 23.59
C GLU A 12 11.82 -7.93 24.76
N ALA A 13 10.51 -7.68 24.89
CA ALA A 13 9.94 -7.01 26.05
C ALA A 13 10.23 -7.80 27.34
N GLU A 14 9.97 -9.12 27.34
CA GLU A 14 10.29 -9.98 28.50
C GLU A 14 11.77 -9.87 28.89
N ILE A 15 12.69 -9.91 27.93
CA ILE A 15 14.13 -9.76 28.19
C ILE A 15 14.46 -8.37 28.75
N ILE A 16 13.93 -7.30 28.14
CA ILE A 16 14.18 -5.91 28.54
C ILE A 16 13.71 -5.63 29.98
N THR A 17 12.54 -6.16 30.37
CA THR A 17 12.05 -5.97 31.75
C THR A 17 12.97 -6.60 32.80
N GLN A 18 13.82 -7.55 32.41
CA GLN A 18 14.79 -8.23 33.27
C GLN A 18 16.22 -7.70 33.08
N ALA A 19 16.44 -6.75 32.17
CA ALA A 19 17.77 -6.26 31.82
C ALA A 19 18.45 -5.45 32.94
N GLY A 20 17.69 -4.96 33.92
CA GLY A 20 18.21 -4.20 35.07
C GLY A 20 18.67 -5.07 36.25
N ARG A 21 18.85 -6.38 36.06
CA ARG A 21 19.32 -7.30 37.11
C ARG A 21 20.85 -7.31 37.22
N PRO A 22 21.42 -7.64 38.40
CA PRO A 22 22.87 -7.76 38.57
C PRO A 22 23.49 -8.71 37.52
N GLY A 23 24.55 -8.25 36.86
CA GLY A 23 25.28 -9.05 35.86
C GLY A 23 24.56 -9.27 34.52
N ALA A 24 23.36 -8.71 34.34
CA ALA A 24 22.65 -8.78 33.07
C ALA A 24 23.34 -7.90 32.01
N VAL A 25 23.57 -8.46 30.83
CA VAL A 25 24.12 -7.73 29.67
C VAL A 25 23.17 -7.94 28.50
N THR A 26 22.60 -6.84 28.00
CA THR A 26 21.64 -6.85 26.90
C THR A 26 22.17 -5.99 25.75
N ILE A 27 22.23 -6.59 24.56
CA ILE A 27 22.67 -5.94 23.32
C ILE A 27 21.41 -5.66 22.51
N ALA A 28 21.08 -4.39 22.32
CA ALA A 28 19.94 -3.96 21.52
C ALA A 28 20.42 -3.33 20.22
N THR A 29 20.04 -3.89 19.07
CA THR A 29 20.30 -3.24 17.79
C THR A 29 19.23 -2.17 17.52
N ASN A 30 19.65 -0.98 17.04
CA ASN A 30 18.77 0.17 16.80
C ASN A 30 17.95 0.56 18.05
N MET A 31 16.63 0.40 17.99
CA MET A 31 15.70 0.70 19.07
C MET A 31 14.91 -0.55 19.50
N ALA A 32 15.53 -1.73 19.49
CA ALA A 32 14.91 -2.92 20.08
C ALA A 32 14.54 -2.68 21.55
N GLY A 33 13.41 -3.22 22.00
CA GLY A 33 12.91 -2.93 23.35
C GLY A 33 12.34 -1.52 23.56
N ARG A 34 11.96 -0.82 22.48
CA ARG A 34 11.26 0.48 22.58
C ARG A 34 9.91 0.34 23.28
N GLY A 35 9.62 1.30 24.18
CA GLY A 35 8.35 1.34 24.92
C GLY A 35 8.29 0.46 26.17
N VAL A 36 9.35 -0.32 26.46
CA VAL A 36 9.44 -1.14 27.66
C VAL A 36 10.46 -0.54 28.61
N ASP A 37 10.10 -0.52 29.89
CA ASP A 37 10.92 0.06 30.94
C ASP A 37 11.91 -0.97 31.49
N ILE A 38 13.17 -0.53 31.68
CA ILE A 38 14.19 -1.33 32.36
C ILE A 38 14.08 -1.01 33.85
N LEU A 39 13.63 -1.99 34.63
CA LEU A 39 13.50 -1.87 36.08
C LEU A 39 14.77 -2.40 36.74
N LEU A 40 15.37 -1.59 37.62
CA LEU A 40 16.52 -2.04 38.43
C LEU A 40 16.07 -3.14 39.38
N GLY A 41 16.80 -4.26 39.38
CA GLY A 41 16.42 -5.49 40.08
C GLY A 41 15.52 -6.44 39.29
N GLY A 42 14.98 -6.00 38.14
CA GLY A 42 14.11 -6.79 37.26
C GLY A 42 12.60 -6.64 37.56
N ASN A 43 11.77 -7.35 36.80
CA ASN A 43 10.32 -7.34 36.97
C ASN A 43 9.85 -8.56 37.81
N PRO A 44 9.16 -8.34 38.96
CA PRO A 44 8.71 -9.42 39.84
C PRO A 44 7.75 -10.42 39.18
N GLU A 45 6.77 -9.93 38.41
CA GLU A 45 5.81 -10.81 37.71
C GLU A 45 6.51 -11.71 36.69
N GLY A 46 7.47 -11.16 35.94
CA GLY A 46 8.26 -11.91 34.97
C GLY A 46 9.06 -13.03 35.64
N LEU A 47 9.66 -12.75 36.80
CA LEU A 47 10.40 -13.74 37.59
C LEU A 47 9.47 -14.80 38.19
N ALA A 48 8.29 -14.41 38.69
CA ALA A 48 7.29 -15.33 39.21
C ALA A 48 6.79 -16.29 38.12
N ARG A 49 6.47 -15.78 36.92
CA ARG A 49 6.10 -16.62 35.76
C ARG A 49 7.22 -17.58 35.38
N ALA A 50 8.47 -17.11 35.35
CA ALA A 50 9.63 -17.95 35.03
C ALA A 50 9.90 -19.01 36.09
N ALA A 51 9.64 -18.73 37.37
CA ALA A 51 9.78 -19.68 38.48
C ALA A 51 8.71 -20.78 38.42
N LEU A 52 7.44 -20.42 38.17
CA LEU A 52 6.34 -21.37 38.02
C LEU A 52 6.53 -22.27 36.79
N ARG A 53 6.94 -21.69 35.65
CA ARG A 53 7.30 -22.48 34.45
C ARG A 53 8.42 -23.48 34.75
N ARG A 54 9.44 -23.10 35.53
CA ARG A 54 10.53 -24.00 35.96
C ARG A 54 10.05 -25.14 36.87
N GLN A 55 8.99 -24.90 37.66
CA GLN A 55 8.34 -25.92 38.48
C GLN A 55 7.39 -26.81 37.67
N GLY A 56 7.29 -26.62 36.35
CA GLY A 56 6.39 -27.38 35.48
C GLY A 56 4.92 -27.00 35.61
N VAL A 57 4.61 -25.87 36.25
CA VAL A 57 3.25 -25.38 36.43
C VAL A 57 2.85 -24.56 35.20
N ASP A 58 1.76 -24.96 34.55
CA ASP A 58 1.16 -24.17 33.47
C ASP A 58 0.46 -22.93 34.05
N LEU A 59 0.72 -21.76 33.46
CA LEU A 59 0.23 -20.47 33.98
C LEU A 59 -1.29 -20.36 33.94
N THR A 60 -1.95 -21.03 32.99
CA THR A 60 -3.41 -21.09 32.90
C THR A 60 -4.06 -22.01 33.93
N ALA A 61 -3.27 -22.90 34.55
CA ALA A 61 -3.74 -23.86 35.56
C ALA A 61 -3.18 -23.56 36.96
N ALA A 62 -2.34 -22.53 37.12
CA ALA A 62 -1.74 -22.17 38.39
C ALA A 62 -2.80 -21.71 39.40
N SER A 63 -2.76 -22.24 40.62
CA SER A 63 -3.68 -21.78 41.67
C SER A 63 -3.31 -20.37 42.15
N GLY A 64 -4.31 -19.59 42.60
CA GLY A 64 -4.08 -18.23 43.10
C GLY A 64 -3.06 -18.17 44.26
N SER A 65 -3.01 -19.20 45.09
CA SER A 65 -2.03 -19.30 46.19
C SER A 65 -0.61 -19.60 45.70
N GLN A 66 -0.46 -20.42 44.65
CA GLN A 66 0.84 -20.67 44.02
C GLN A 66 1.40 -19.40 43.37
N TRP A 67 0.55 -18.64 42.68
CA TRP A 67 0.93 -17.36 42.09
C TRP A 67 1.38 -16.35 43.15
N GLN A 68 0.59 -16.15 44.22
CA GLN A 68 0.92 -15.22 45.29
C GLN A 68 2.25 -15.57 45.99
N LYS A 69 2.50 -16.86 46.22
CA LYS A 69 3.77 -17.30 46.81
C LYS A 69 4.95 -17.00 45.89
N ALA A 70 4.84 -17.34 44.61
CA ALA A 70 5.90 -17.09 43.63
C ALA A 70 6.16 -15.58 43.44
N LEU A 71 5.11 -14.76 43.48
CA LEU A 71 5.22 -13.31 43.40
C LEU A 71 5.94 -12.72 44.61
N ALA A 72 5.57 -13.11 45.83
CA ALA A 72 6.22 -12.61 47.05
C ALA A 72 7.71 -12.99 47.13
N GLU A 73 8.06 -14.22 46.69
CA GLU A 73 9.45 -14.65 46.57
C GLU A 73 10.21 -13.83 45.51
N ALA A 74 9.56 -13.54 44.38
CA ALA A 74 10.13 -12.72 43.31
C ALA A 74 10.32 -11.26 43.75
N GLU A 75 9.37 -10.65 44.44
CA GLU A 75 9.48 -9.29 44.99
C GLU A 75 10.66 -9.18 45.96
N SER A 76 10.81 -10.16 46.86
CA SER A 76 11.93 -10.22 47.80
C SER A 76 13.28 -10.42 47.11
N MET A 77 13.30 -11.04 45.92
CA MET A 77 14.50 -11.17 45.10
C MET A 77 14.81 -9.87 44.36
N VAL A 78 13.80 -9.25 43.74
CA VAL A 78 13.94 -7.98 43.00
C VAL A 78 14.44 -6.87 43.92
N GLU A 79 13.95 -6.78 45.16
CA GLU A 79 14.40 -5.75 46.09
C GLU A 79 15.88 -5.93 46.48
N ARG A 80 16.32 -7.18 46.69
CA ARG A 80 17.75 -7.48 46.93
C ARG A 80 18.60 -7.18 45.72
N ASP A 81 18.18 -7.64 44.54
CA ASP A 81 18.87 -7.39 43.27
C ASP A 81 18.92 -5.88 42.98
N ARG A 82 17.86 -5.12 43.31
CA ARG A 82 17.79 -3.66 43.18
C ARG A 82 18.84 -2.98 44.04
N GLN A 83 18.97 -3.34 45.31
CA GLN A 83 19.98 -2.74 46.19
C GLN A 83 21.40 -2.98 45.66
N VAL A 84 21.70 -4.21 45.20
CA VAL A 84 23.01 -4.54 44.59
C VAL A 84 23.29 -3.66 43.36
N VAL A 85 22.28 -3.44 42.51
CA VAL A 85 22.41 -2.60 41.31
C VAL A 85 22.57 -1.13 41.67
N LEU A 86 21.85 -0.63 42.67
CA LEU A 86 22.00 0.75 43.17
C LEU A 86 23.41 0.99 43.72
N ASP A 87 23.91 0.06 44.53
CA ASP A 87 25.26 0.12 45.12
C ASP A 87 26.36 0.05 44.03
N ALA A 88 26.07 -0.62 42.92
CA ALA A 88 26.95 -0.69 41.75
C ALA A 88 26.88 0.55 40.83
N GLY A 89 26.04 1.55 41.15
CA GLY A 89 25.90 2.79 40.36
C GLY A 89 24.77 2.78 39.34
N GLY A 90 23.90 1.77 39.36
CA GLY A 90 22.69 1.69 38.54
C GLY A 90 22.91 1.13 37.12
N LEU A 91 22.01 1.47 36.20
CA LEU A 91 22.09 0.99 34.82
C LEU A 91 23.17 1.75 34.04
N PHE A 92 24.10 1.02 33.45
CA PHE A 92 25.08 1.56 32.50
C PHE A 92 24.61 1.38 31.06
N VAL A 93 24.47 2.49 30.33
CA VAL A 93 24.11 2.47 28.90
C VAL A 93 25.33 2.77 28.05
N LEU A 94 25.71 1.79 27.23
CA LEU A 94 26.81 1.90 26.27
C LEU A 94 26.25 2.08 24.85
N GLY A 95 26.54 3.21 24.22
CA GLY A 95 26.32 3.42 22.79
C GLY A 95 27.57 3.02 21.99
N THR A 96 27.41 2.16 21.00
CA THR A 96 28.52 1.65 20.16
C THR A 96 28.79 2.49 18.91
N GLU A 97 27.86 3.39 18.57
CA GLU A 97 27.96 4.33 17.47
C GLU A 97 27.00 5.52 17.72
N ARG A 98 27.07 6.56 16.88
CA ARG A 98 26.07 7.62 16.84
C ARG A 98 24.97 7.27 15.86
N HIS A 99 23.72 7.48 16.26
CA HIS A 99 22.61 7.42 15.32
C HIS A 99 22.60 8.65 14.40
N GLU A 100 21.86 8.52 13.30
CA GLU A 100 21.61 9.60 12.34
C GLU A 100 20.96 10.85 12.96
N ALA A 101 20.35 10.73 14.15
CA ALA A 101 19.75 11.85 14.87
C ALA A 101 20.06 11.82 16.37
N ARG A 102 20.41 12.98 16.93
CA ARG A 102 20.75 13.21 18.34
C ARG A 102 19.61 12.83 19.27
N ARG A 103 18.36 13.00 18.82
CA ARG A 103 17.16 12.58 19.56
C ARG A 103 17.15 11.07 19.84
N ILE A 104 17.68 10.25 18.94
CA ILE A 104 17.72 8.79 19.10
C ILE A 104 18.81 8.41 20.10
N ASP A 105 19.99 9.04 20.02
CA ASP A 105 21.02 8.88 21.04
C ASP A 105 20.53 9.25 22.44
N ASN A 106 19.77 10.36 22.55
CA ASN A 106 19.20 10.79 23.82
C ASN A 106 18.12 9.81 24.34
N GLN A 107 17.38 9.14 23.46
CA GLN A 107 16.46 8.07 23.86
C GLN A 107 17.21 6.87 24.44
N LEU A 108 18.37 6.53 23.87
CA LEU A 108 19.24 5.49 24.42
C LEU A 108 19.78 5.92 25.80
N ARG A 109 20.31 7.14 25.93
CA ARG A 109 20.76 7.69 27.22
C ARG A 109 19.66 7.68 28.28
N GLY A 110 18.45 8.07 27.90
CA GLY A 110 17.29 8.11 28.80
C GLY A 110 16.77 6.75 29.28
N ARG A 111 17.43 5.64 28.90
CA ARG A 111 17.16 4.32 29.46
C ARG A 111 17.75 4.15 30.86
N SER A 112 18.86 4.80 31.16
CA SER A 112 19.43 4.86 32.52
C SER A 112 18.90 6.06 33.30
N GLY A 113 19.05 6.03 34.62
CA GLY A 113 18.78 7.19 35.47
C GLY A 113 17.30 7.57 35.58
N ARG A 114 16.40 6.58 35.44
CA ARG A 114 14.95 6.81 35.48
C ARG A 114 14.47 6.99 36.91
N GLN A 115 13.47 7.85 37.11
CA GLN A 115 12.91 8.16 38.44
C GLN A 115 13.97 8.63 39.48
N GLY A 116 15.08 9.20 39.02
CA GLY A 116 16.18 9.62 39.90
C GLY A 116 17.10 8.49 40.34
N ASP A 117 16.94 7.28 39.81
CA ASP A 117 17.90 6.18 40.01
C ASP A 117 19.31 6.61 39.54
N PRO A 118 20.40 6.07 40.12
CA PRO A 118 21.74 6.25 39.59
C PRO A 118 21.87 5.58 38.22
N GLY A 119 22.79 6.08 37.40
CA GLY A 119 23.11 5.50 36.12
C GLY A 119 24.16 6.31 35.38
N GLU A 120 24.87 5.64 34.48
CA GLU A 120 25.89 6.28 33.64
C GLU A 120 25.65 5.92 32.17
N THR A 121 25.94 6.86 31.28
CA THR A 121 25.84 6.64 29.83
C THR A 121 27.16 7.02 29.17
N ARG A 122 27.65 6.18 28.27
CA ARG A 122 28.87 6.47 27.49
C ARG A 122 28.72 6.00 26.05
N PHE A 123 29.18 6.83 25.12
CA PHE A 123 29.22 6.48 23.70
C PHE A 123 30.67 6.25 23.29
N TYR A 124 30.94 5.11 22.68
CA TYR A 124 32.19 4.79 22.02
C TYR A 124 31.96 4.92 20.52
N LEU A 125 32.86 5.62 19.84
CA LEU A 125 32.74 5.96 18.43
C LEU A 125 34.05 5.63 17.73
N SER A 126 33.96 5.17 16.49
CA SER A 126 35.10 5.04 15.60
C SER A 126 35.04 6.07 14.49
N LEU A 127 36.20 6.47 13.98
CA LEU A 127 36.28 7.27 12.76
C LEU A 127 35.80 6.49 11.52
N ASP A 128 35.76 5.16 11.60
CA ASP A 128 35.26 4.27 10.54
C ASP A 128 33.74 4.01 10.60
N ASP A 129 33.03 4.56 11.60
CA ASP A 129 31.58 4.42 11.74
C ASP A 129 30.84 4.97 10.51
N ASP A 130 29.64 4.44 10.24
CA ASP A 130 28.86 4.80 9.05
C ASP A 130 28.53 6.30 8.97
N LEU A 131 28.28 6.94 10.12
CA LEU A 131 28.07 8.38 10.20
C LEU A 131 29.29 9.15 9.67
N MET A 132 30.50 8.76 10.08
CA MET A 132 31.75 9.40 9.69
C MET A 132 32.10 9.08 8.23
N ARG A 133 31.93 7.83 7.81
CA ARG A 133 32.19 7.40 6.43
C ARG A 133 31.36 8.20 5.42
N ARG A 134 30.06 8.35 5.69
CA ARG A 134 29.10 9.01 4.78
C ARG A 134 29.15 10.53 4.88
N PHE A 135 29.29 11.08 6.10
CA PHE A 135 29.04 12.51 6.35
C PHE A 135 30.18 13.24 7.07
N ALA A 136 31.39 12.68 7.20
CA ALA A 136 32.53 13.44 7.68
C ALA A 136 33.04 14.44 6.63
N ASN A 137 33.59 15.57 7.11
CA ASN A 137 34.27 16.56 6.28
C ASN A 137 35.53 15.98 5.63
N ASP A 138 35.88 16.45 4.43
CA ASP A 138 37.07 16.00 3.70
C ASP A 138 38.37 16.17 4.49
N ASN A 139 38.46 17.20 5.33
CA ASN A 139 39.61 17.43 6.21
C ASN A 139 39.76 16.33 7.26
N VAL A 140 38.65 15.82 7.81
CA VAL A 140 38.68 14.71 8.78
C VAL A 140 39.00 13.40 8.07
N LYS A 141 38.47 13.18 6.87
CA LYS A 141 38.85 12.02 6.04
C LYS A 141 40.34 12.00 5.69
N ARG A 142 40.95 13.17 5.44
CA ARG A 142 42.41 13.30 5.23
C ARG A 142 43.18 13.06 6.52
N LEU A 143 42.72 13.62 7.64
CA LEU A 143 43.34 13.40 8.94
C LEU A 143 43.34 11.91 9.32
N MET A 144 42.21 11.21 9.15
CA MET A 144 42.10 9.77 9.36
C MET A 144 43.16 8.98 8.59
N LYS A 145 43.38 9.32 7.32
CA LYS A 145 44.36 8.64 6.46
C LYS A 145 45.82 8.95 6.81
N THR A 146 46.08 10.09 7.46
CA THR A 146 47.43 10.63 7.62
C THR A 146 47.94 10.54 9.05
N ALA A 147 47.05 10.53 10.04
CA ALA A 147 47.41 10.85 11.42
C ALA A 147 48.02 9.71 12.23
N GLY A 148 48.04 8.46 11.74
CA GLY A 148 48.76 7.36 12.39
C GLY A 148 48.48 7.23 13.90
N PHE A 149 47.23 7.47 14.32
CA PHE A 149 46.85 7.37 15.72
C PHE A 149 47.06 5.94 16.22
N PRO A 150 47.59 5.74 17.45
CA PRO A 150 47.65 4.42 18.06
C PRO A 150 46.25 3.79 18.13
N GLU A 151 46.11 2.52 17.72
CA GLU A 151 44.79 1.86 17.61
C GLU A 151 44.06 1.73 18.97
N ASP A 152 44.80 1.70 20.08
CA ASP A 152 44.27 1.44 21.42
C ASP A 152 44.13 2.68 22.31
N GLU A 153 44.40 3.89 21.80
CA GLU A 153 44.32 5.13 22.58
C GLU A 153 43.05 5.93 22.28
N ALA A 154 42.38 6.39 23.34
CA ALA A 154 41.20 7.24 23.22
C ALA A 154 41.59 8.61 22.66
N ILE A 155 40.98 8.99 21.53
CA ILE A 155 41.23 10.27 20.88
C ILE A 155 40.38 11.35 21.54
N GLU A 156 40.98 12.11 22.47
CA GLU A 156 40.33 13.27 23.09
C GLU A 156 40.74 14.57 22.38
N HIS A 157 40.13 14.84 21.22
CA HIS A 157 40.42 16.05 20.46
C HIS A 157 39.16 16.84 20.13
N GLY A 158 39.05 18.07 20.64
CA GLY A 158 37.84 18.90 20.50
C GLY A 158 37.42 19.17 19.04
N MET A 159 38.36 19.20 18.09
CA MET A 159 38.04 19.32 16.66
C MET A 159 37.28 18.10 16.11
N ILE A 160 37.62 16.90 16.57
CA ILE A 160 36.98 15.66 16.13
C ILE A 160 35.56 15.58 16.71
N SER A 161 35.40 15.90 18.00
CA SER A 161 34.07 16.00 18.64
C SER A 161 33.14 16.97 17.91
N LYS A 162 33.64 18.16 17.54
CA LYS A 162 32.87 19.13 16.74
C LYS A 162 32.52 18.57 15.35
N SER A 163 33.44 17.85 14.70
CA SER A 163 33.14 17.27 13.39
C SER A 163 32.09 16.17 13.46
N ILE A 164 32.05 15.37 14.52
CA ILE A 164 31.02 14.34 14.73
C ILE A 164 29.66 15.02 14.92
N GLU A 165 29.59 16.09 15.72
CA GLU A 165 28.36 16.86 15.91
C GLU A 165 27.87 17.48 14.59
N GLN A 166 28.77 18.07 13.81
CA GLN A 166 28.42 18.63 12.49
C GLN A 166 28.01 17.56 11.47
N ALA A 167 28.61 16.36 11.51
CA ALA A 167 28.16 15.24 10.70
C ALA A 167 26.72 14.87 11.06
N GLN A 168 26.40 14.73 12.34
CA GLN A 168 25.04 14.41 12.82
C GLN A 168 24.02 15.48 12.38
N ILE A 169 24.34 16.78 12.56
CA ILE A 169 23.47 17.89 12.11
C ILE A 169 23.20 17.82 10.60
N ARG A 170 24.20 17.50 9.79
CA ARG A 170 24.01 17.36 8.33
C ARG A 170 23.13 16.18 7.95
N VAL A 171 23.26 15.05 8.65
CA VAL A 171 22.38 13.89 8.43
C VAL A 171 20.94 14.23 8.80
N GLU A 172 20.73 14.91 9.93
CA GLU A 172 19.41 15.37 10.33
C GLU A 172 18.81 16.32 9.31
N GLY A 173 19.58 17.30 8.81
CA GLY A 173 19.16 18.22 7.76
C GLY A 173 18.82 17.50 6.45
N HIS A 174 19.66 16.56 6.03
CA HIS A 174 19.41 15.75 4.83
C HIS A 174 18.13 14.92 4.94
N ASN A 175 17.93 14.24 6.07
CA ASN A 175 16.71 13.47 6.35
C ASN A 175 15.47 14.37 6.46
N PHE A 176 15.62 15.59 7.00
CA PHE A 176 14.57 16.59 7.03
C PHE A 176 14.18 17.03 5.62
N ASP A 177 15.14 17.34 4.75
CA ASP A 177 14.89 17.75 3.37
C ASP A 177 14.21 16.64 2.56
N ILE A 178 14.61 15.38 2.74
CA ILE A 178 13.94 14.23 2.13
C ILE A 178 12.47 14.18 2.56
N ARG A 179 12.21 14.26 3.87
CA ARG A 179 10.82 14.22 4.39
C ARG A 179 10.01 15.42 3.92
N LYS A 180 10.60 16.62 3.92
CA LYS A 180 9.98 17.84 3.43
C LYS A 180 9.53 17.66 1.98
N ARG A 181 10.41 17.17 1.10
CA ARG A 181 10.07 16.88 -0.29
C ARG A 181 8.95 15.85 -0.40
N VAL A 182 9.04 14.73 0.33
CA VAL A 182 7.99 13.69 0.32
C VAL A 182 6.63 14.29 0.68
N VAL A 183 6.57 15.14 1.72
CA VAL A 183 5.34 15.86 2.11
C VAL A 183 4.90 16.84 1.03
N GLU A 184 5.80 17.64 0.45
CA GLU A 184 5.46 18.61 -0.59
C GLU A 184 4.85 17.95 -1.85
N TYR A 185 5.34 16.77 -2.26
CA TYR A 185 4.73 16.00 -3.34
C TYR A 185 3.39 15.37 -2.94
N ASP A 186 3.28 14.84 -1.71
CA ASP A 186 2.04 14.25 -1.20
C ASP A 186 0.93 15.32 -1.03
N ASP A 187 1.27 16.54 -0.62
CA ASP A 187 0.32 17.65 -0.46
C ASP A 187 -0.46 17.94 -1.75
N VAL A 188 0.19 17.81 -2.91
CA VAL A 188 -0.46 17.98 -4.23
C VAL A 188 -1.52 16.89 -4.44
N VAL A 189 -1.16 15.64 -4.17
CA VAL A 189 -2.07 14.50 -4.30
C VAL A 189 -3.17 14.55 -3.25
N ASN A 190 -2.86 15.00 -2.04
CA ASN A 190 -3.81 15.09 -0.94
C ASN A 190 -4.91 16.12 -1.22
N ARG A 191 -4.59 17.28 -1.78
CA ARG A 191 -5.62 18.26 -2.21
C ARG A 191 -6.57 17.67 -3.26
N GLN A 192 -6.03 16.95 -4.24
CA GLN A 192 -6.86 16.28 -5.26
C GLN A 192 -7.72 15.17 -4.64
N ARG A 193 -7.15 14.41 -3.70
CA ARG A 193 -7.83 13.35 -2.95
C ARG A 193 -9.01 13.92 -2.14
N GLU A 194 -8.84 15.05 -1.47
CA GLU A 194 -9.91 15.73 -0.74
C GLU A 194 -11.10 16.07 -1.66
N ILE A 195 -10.82 16.61 -2.85
CA ILE A 195 -11.85 16.92 -3.86
C ILE A 195 -12.57 15.65 -4.33
N ILE A 196 -11.81 14.61 -4.73
CA ILE A 196 -12.39 13.36 -5.24
C ILE A 196 -13.19 12.64 -4.15
N TYR A 197 -12.73 12.64 -2.90
CA TYR A 197 -13.45 12.02 -1.80
C TYR A 197 -14.71 12.79 -1.43
N ALA A 198 -14.68 14.13 -1.50
CA ALA A 198 -15.86 14.95 -1.33
C ALA A 198 -16.89 14.68 -2.45
N GLN A 199 -16.47 14.69 -3.71
CA GLN A 199 -17.34 14.36 -4.86
C GLN A 199 -17.91 12.95 -4.74
N ARG A 200 -17.09 11.97 -4.38
CA ARG A 200 -17.52 10.57 -4.20
C ARG A 200 -18.53 10.43 -3.08
N LEU A 201 -18.32 11.10 -1.95
CA LEU A 201 -19.26 11.09 -0.83
C LEU A 201 -20.57 11.77 -1.21
N ASP A 202 -20.49 12.90 -1.92
CA ASP A 202 -21.64 13.66 -2.43
C ASP A 202 -22.51 12.79 -3.35
N TRP A 203 -21.93 12.12 -4.36
CA TRP A 203 -22.65 11.17 -5.22
C TRP A 203 -23.27 9.98 -4.46
N LEU A 204 -22.67 9.53 -3.36
CA LEU A 204 -23.19 8.44 -2.54
C LEU A 204 -24.32 8.89 -1.61
N ALA A 205 -24.26 10.13 -1.12
CA ALA A 205 -25.15 10.65 -0.09
C ALA A 205 -26.44 11.27 -0.65
N LYS A 206 -26.47 11.63 -1.95
CA LYS A 206 -27.66 12.18 -2.61
C LYS A 206 -28.83 11.21 -2.59
N ASP A 207 -30.00 11.76 -2.25
CA ASP A 207 -31.30 11.12 -2.46
C ASP A 207 -31.60 11.01 -3.96
N ALA A 208 -32.57 10.16 -4.33
CA ALA A 208 -32.86 9.81 -5.73
C ALA A 208 -33.14 11.03 -6.62
N ASP A 209 -33.96 11.99 -6.16
CA ASP A 209 -34.32 13.16 -6.97
C ASP A 209 -33.12 14.08 -7.22
N GLN A 210 -32.27 14.28 -6.21
CA GLN A 210 -31.05 15.08 -6.34
C GLN A 210 -30.03 14.40 -7.24
N LEU A 211 -29.84 13.08 -7.06
CA LEU A 211 -28.95 12.28 -7.89
C LEU A 211 -29.33 12.41 -9.38
N HIS A 212 -30.62 12.22 -9.68
CA HIS A 212 -31.14 12.27 -11.03
C HIS A 212 -30.97 13.66 -11.66
N SER A 213 -31.35 14.72 -10.94
CA SER A 213 -31.18 16.11 -11.40
C SER A 213 -29.72 16.46 -11.71
N ASP A 214 -28.81 16.09 -10.81
CA ASP A 214 -27.38 16.37 -11.00
C ASP A 214 -26.77 15.52 -12.13
N TYR A 215 -27.30 14.31 -12.34
CA TYR A 215 -26.88 13.46 -13.47
C TYR A 215 -27.29 14.07 -14.81
N LEU A 216 -28.52 14.57 -14.93
CA LEU A 216 -28.99 15.25 -16.14
C LEU A 216 -28.18 16.52 -16.39
N THR A 217 -27.94 17.32 -15.35
CA THR A 217 -27.07 18.51 -15.44
C THR A 217 -25.67 18.15 -15.95
N MET A 218 -25.10 17.03 -15.46
CA MET A 218 -23.81 16.54 -15.93
C MET A 218 -23.82 16.14 -17.43
N ILE A 219 -24.94 15.61 -17.94
CA ILE A 219 -25.08 15.30 -19.37
C ILE A 219 -25.23 16.61 -20.17
N ASP A 220 -26.08 17.53 -19.72
CA ASP A 220 -26.30 18.82 -20.38
C ASP A 220 -24.99 19.62 -20.49
N ASP A 221 -24.21 19.68 -19.40
CA ASP A 221 -22.88 20.32 -19.38
C ASP A 221 -21.92 19.67 -20.39
N GLN A 222 -21.98 18.35 -20.54
CA GLN A 222 -21.14 17.64 -21.52
C GLN A 222 -21.56 17.93 -22.96
N VAL A 223 -22.86 18.01 -23.24
CA VAL A 223 -23.36 18.37 -24.57
C VAL A 223 -22.95 19.79 -24.92
N ALA A 224 -23.16 20.73 -23.99
CA ALA A 224 -22.77 22.12 -24.19
C ALA A 224 -21.27 22.26 -24.47
N ALA A 225 -20.41 21.59 -23.68
CA ALA A 225 -18.96 21.60 -23.90
C ALA A 225 -18.58 20.96 -25.24
N ALA A 226 -19.21 19.85 -25.61
CA ALA A 226 -18.95 19.18 -26.89
C ALA A 226 -19.33 20.04 -28.09
N VAL A 227 -20.44 20.76 -28.02
CA VAL A 227 -20.88 21.70 -29.06
C VAL A 227 -19.94 22.91 -29.11
N GLU A 228 -19.64 23.53 -27.96
CA GLU A 228 -18.72 24.67 -27.88
C GLU A 228 -17.34 24.35 -28.48
N ASP A 229 -16.76 23.18 -28.15
CA ASP A 229 -15.47 22.74 -28.68
C ASP A 229 -15.45 22.64 -30.22
N ILE A 230 -16.58 22.24 -30.83
CA ILE A 230 -16.70 22.11 -32.29
C ILE A 230 -16.76 23.49 -32.96
N PHE A 231 -17.58 24.40 -32.44
CA PHE A 231 -17.75 25.74 -33.02
C PHE A 231 -16.59 26.69 -32.70
N ALA A 232 -15.90 26.48 -31.57
CA ALA A 232 -14.68 27.22 -31.25
C ALA A 232 -13.56 26.95 -32.27
N ALA A 233 -13.42 25.70 -32.73
CA ALA A 233 -12.42 25.32 -33.74
C ALA A 233 -12.67 26.01 -35.09
N ASP A 234 -13.92 26.04 -35.56
CA ASP A 234 -14.29 26.69 -36.83
C ASP A 234 -14.03 28.22 -36.78
N SER A 235 -14.33 28.86 -35.64
CA SER A 235 -14.10 30.31 -35.44
C SER A 235 -12.62 30.74 -35.48
N GLN A 236 -11.69 29.81 -35.24
CA GLN A 236 -10.24 30.07 -35.26
C GLN A 236 -9.58 29.82 -36.64
N GLY A 237 -10.38 29.54 -37.67
CA GLY A 237 -9.89 29.35 -39.04
C GLY A 237 -9.39 27.93 -39.35
N GLU A 238 -9.57 26.99 -38.43
CA GLU A 238 -9.55 25.56 -38.71
C GLU A 238 -10.94 25.17 -39.21
N HIS A 239 -11.27 25.51 -40.46
CA HIS A 239 -12.56 25.17 -41.03
C HIS A 239 -12.80 23.65 -40.96
N LEU A 240 -13.64 23.24 -40.01
CA LEU A 240 -14.14 21.88 -39.92
C LEU A 240 -15.28 21.78 -40.93
N ASP A 241 -15.20 20.81 -41.83
CA ASP A 241 -16.37 20.48 -42.64
C ASP A 241 -17.46 19.83 -41.76
N ALA A 242 -18.71 19.88 -42.23
CA ALA A 242 -19.86 19.29 -41.55
C ALA A 242 -19.62 17.82 -41.14
N ALA A 243 -18.88 17.06 -41.97
CA ALA A 243 -18.53 15.68 -41.68
C ALA A 243 -17.57 15.55 -40.48
N ALA A 244 -16.56 16.42 -40.37
CA ALA A 244 -15.63 16.47 -39.25
C ALA A 244 -16.31 16.90 -37.96
N MET A 245 -17.19 17.91 -38.01
CA MET A 245 -18.01 18.34 -36.87
C MET A 245 -18.86 17.17 -36.34
N TYR A 246 -19.56 16.47 -37.24
CA TYR A 246 -20.38 15.31 -36.88
C TYR A 246 -19.53 14.17 -36.30
N GLN A 247 -18.38 13.86 -36.89
CA GLN A 247 -17.47 12.82 -36.38
C GLN A 247 -16.94 13.15 -34.98
N GLN A 248 -16.55 14.41 -34.74
CA GLN A 248 -16.08 14.86 -33.43
C GLN A 248 -17.19 14.75 -32.39
N LEU A 249 -18.40 15.21 -32.72
CA LEU A 249 -19.55 15.10 -31.83
C LEU A 249 -19.91 13.63 -31.53
N ALA A 250 -19.94 12.78 -32.56
CA ALA A 250 -20.20 11.35 -32.42
C ALA A 250 -19.11 10.62 -31.62
N SER A 251 -17.86 11.09 -31.67
CA SER A 251 -16.74 10.49 -30.93
C SER A 251 -16.88 10.62 -29.41
N ASN A 252 -17.67 11.60 -28.93
CA ASN A 252 -18.02 11.75 -27.51
C ASN A 252 -18.90 10.60 -26.99
N GLY A 253 -19.50 9.82 -27.90
CA GLY A 253 -20.28 8.63 -27.57
C GLY A 253 -21.65 8.92 -26.98
N LEU A 254 -22.12 10.17 -27.06
CA LEU A 254 -23.50 10.53 -26.75
C LEU A 254 -24.40 10.17 -27.93
N PRO A 255 -25.62 9.65 -27.69
CA PRO A 255 -26.56 9.36 -28.76
C PRO A 255 -27.03 10.65 -29.42
N LEU A 256 -26.92 10.72 -30.75
CA LEU A 256 -27.32 11.88 -31.55
C LEU A 256 -28.70 11.65 -32.19
N PRO A 257 -29.57 12.67 -32.24
CA PRO A 257 -30.83 12.58 -32.96
C PRO A 257 -30.62 12.31 -34.45
N GLU A 258 -31.49 11.48 -35.05
CA GLU A 258 -31.43 11.13 -36.48
C GLU A 258 -31.49 12.34 -37.42
N ALA A 259 -32.08 13.44 -36.96
CA ALA A 259 -32.16 14.70 -37.70
C ALA A 259 -30.80 15.40 -37.86
N ILE A 260 -29.81 15.10 -37.00
CA ILE A 260 -28.46 15.64 -37.11
C ILE A 260 -27.61 14.62 -37.88
N THR A 261 -27.05 15.07 -39.00
CA THR A 261 -26.29 14.26 -39.94
C THR A 261 -24.98 14.95 -40.30
N ALA A 262 -24.07 14.22 -40.94
CA ALA A 262 -22.81 14.75 -41.44
C ALA A 262 -22.96 15.81 -42.55
N GLU A 263 -24.19 16.07 -43.02
CA GLU A 263 -24.48 17.00 -44.11
C GLU A 263 -25.18 18.28 -43.66
N ASN A 264 -25.69 18.35 -42.42
CA ASN A 264 -26.55 19.46 -41.96
C ASN A 264 -26.21 19.98 -40.55
N ILE A 265 -25.10 19.55 -39.97
CA ILE A 265 -24.68 19.97 -38.62
C ILE A 265 -24.14 21.41 -38.61
N ASP A 266 -23.61 21.89 -39.74
CA ASP A 266 -23.13 23.25 -39.97
C ASP A 266 -24.26 24.24 -40.31
N ASP A 267 -25.45 23.74 -40.65
CA ASP A 267 -26.65 24.56 -40.88
C ASP A 267 -27.32 25.06 -39.59
N ALA A 268 -26.97 24.47 -38.43
CA ALA A 268 -27.59 24.75 -37.14
C ALA A 268 -26.77 25.74 -36.30
N GLU A 269 -27.44 26.69 -35.67
CA GLU A 269 -26.80 27.54 -34.65
C GLU A 269 -26.41 26.71 -33.41
N PRO A 270 -25.32 27.04 -32.70
CA PRO A 270 -24.83 26.25 -31.56
C PRO A 270 -25.88 26.04 -30.46
N GLU A 271 -26.70 27.06 -30.18
CA GLU A 271 -27.77 27.00 -29.17
C GLU A 271 -28.87 26.02 -29.60
N ASP A 272 -29.29 26.07 -30.87
CA ASP A 272 -30.32 25.19 -31.42
C ASP A 272 -29.82 23.73 -31.48
N LEU A 273 -28.55 23.52 -31.85
CA LEU A 273 -27.92 22.21 -31.87
C LEU A 273 -27.87 21.61 -30.46
N THR A 274 -27.44 22.39 -29.47
CA THR A 274 -27.39 21.98 -28.06
C THR A 274 -28.78 21.60 -27.55
N ALA A 275 -29.79 22.42 -27.83
CA ALA A 275 -31.18 22.16 -27.44
C ALA A 275 -31.72 20.88 -28.08
N ALA A 276 -31.50 20.68 -29.38
CA ALA A 276 -31.96 19.49 -30.10
C ALA A 276 -31.32 18.20 -29.56
N ILE A 277 -30.02 18.23 -29.24
CA ILE A 277 -29.31 17.08 -28.65
C ILE A 277 -29.84 16.80 -27.24
N ASN A 278 -29.99 17.82 -26.39
CA ASN A 278 -30.51 17.65 -25.03
C ASN A 278 -31.95 17.13 -25.01
N GLU A 279 -32.82 17.60 -25.91
CA GLU A 279 -34.18 17.08 -26.05
C GLU A 279 -34.17 15.58 -26.42
N HIS A 280 -33.35 15.19 -27.39
CA HIS A 280 -33.22 13.80 -27.79
C HIS A 280 -32.65 12.90 -26.67
N ILE A 281 -31.59 13.36 -26.00
CA ILE A 281 -30.98 12.68 -24.86
C ILE A 281 -31.99 12.53 -23.72
N GLY A 282 -32.76 13.58 -23.40
CA GLY A 282 -33.80 13.55 -22.39
C GLY A 282 -34.88 12.51 -22.69
N ALA A 283 -35.31 12.41 -23.95
CA ALA A 283 -36.26 11.38 -24.38
C ALA A 283 -35.70 9.95 -24.21
N LEU A 284 -34.44 9.72 -24.62
CA LEU A 284 -33.77 8.43 -24.44
C LEU A 284 -33.55 8.08 -22.97
N PHE A 285 -33.25 9.08 -22.14
CA PHE A 285 -33.06 8.90 -20.71
C PHE A 285 -34.37 8.49 -20.03
N GLU A 286 -35.48 9.09 -20.41
CA GLU A 286 -36.80 8.73 -19.89
C GLU A 286 -37.23 7.33 -20.35
N GLU A 287 -37.00 6.96 -21.62
CA GLU A 287 -37.20 5.58 -22.09
C GLU A 287 -36.34 4.60 -21.26
N LYS A 288 -35.08 4.96 -21.01
CA LYS A 288 -34.15 4.14 -20.23
C LYS A 288 -34.62 3.95 -18.79
N LYS A 289 -35.09 5.03 -18.17
CA LYS A 289 -35.65 5.03 -16.81
C LYS A 289 -36.86 4.11 -16.74
N GLN A 290 -37.80 4.21 -17.67
CA GLN A 290 -38.97 3.33 -17.73
C GLN A 290 -38.56 1.86 -17.82
N LEU A 291 -37.66 1.51 -18.74
CA LEU A 291 -37.16 0.14 -18.91
C LEU A 291 -36.53 -0.42 -17.62
N LEU A 292 -35.72 0.38 -16.92
CA LEU A 292 -35.03 -0.07 -15.70
C LEU A 292 -35.99 -0.18 -14.51
N GLU A 293 -36.91 0.77 -14.35
CA GLU A 293 -37.91 0.74 -13.27
C GLU A 293 -38.93 -0.40 -13.46
N GLU A 294 -39.32 -0.71 -14.70
CA GLU A 294 -40.13 -1.90 -15.01
C GLU A 294 -39.43 -3.20 -14.63
N ALA A 295 -38.10 -3.26 -14.79
CA ALA A 295 -37.33 -4.44 -14.42
C ALA A 295 -37.18 -4.57 -12.90
N ARG A 296 -36.99 -3.46 -12.18
CA ARG A 296 -36.93 -3.39 -10.72
C ARG A 296 -37.06 -1.95 -10.23
N GLU A 297 -37.94 -1.74 -9.26
CA GLU A 297 -38.09 -0.45 -8.57
C GLU A 297 -36.76 0.04 -7.97
N GLY A 298 -36.40 1.30 -8.26
CA GLY A 298 -35.17 1.97 -7.84
C GLY A 298 -33.92 1.52 -8.58
N LEU A 299 -34.05 0.77 -9.68
CA LEU A 299 -32.89 0.32 -10.46
C LEU A 299 -32.23 1.48 -11.20
N MET A 300 -32.97 2.52 -11.59
CA MET A 300 -32.38 3.69 -12.25
C MET A 300 -31.44 4.44 -11.31
N GLU A 301 -31.87 4.69 -10.07
CA GLU A 301 -31.04 5.32 -9.03
C GLU A 301 -29.75 4.52 -8.79
N VAL A 302 -29.86 3.20 -8.70
CA VAL A 302 -28.70 2.32 -8.56
C VAL A 302 -27.79 2.40 -9.78
N ALA A 303 -28.35 2.47 -10.99
CA ALA A 303 -27.60 2.57 -12.24
C ALA A 303 -26.84 3.90 -12.34
N GLU A 304 -27.50 5.04 -12.09
CA GLU A 304 -26.90 6.38 -12.09
C GLU A 304 -25.72 6.43 -11.09
N ARG A 305 -25.98 6.09 -9.82
CA ARG A 305 -24.97 6.11 -8.76
C ARG A 305 -23.81 5.17 -9.07
N GLN A 306 -24.10 3.93 -9.48
CA GLN A 306 -23.06 2.95 -9.75
C GLN A 306 -22.20 3.33 -10.97
N THR A 307 -22.80 3.93 -11.99
CA THR A 307 -22.09 4.34 -13.20
C THR A 307 -21.09 5.45 -12.89
N VAL A 308 -21.50 6.48 -12.16
CA VAL A 308 -20.60 7.58 -11.75
C VAL A 308 -19.52 7.08 -10.80
N ILE A 309 -19.88 6.35 -9.74
CA ILE A 309 -18.90 5.91 -8.74
C ILE A 309 -17.86 4.96 -9.34
N ARG A 310 -18.27 4.03 -10.22
CA ARG A 310 -17.31 3.16 -10.91
C ARG A 310 -16.39 3.93 -11.84
N ALA A 311 -16.91 4.94 -12.55
CA ALA A 311 -16.11 5.80 -13.41
C ALA A 311 -15.07 6.57 -12.59
N LEU A 312 -15.52 7.27 -11.55
CA LEU A 312 -14.69 8.07 -10.65
C LEU A 312 -13.60 7.19 -10.00
N ASP A 313 -13.96 6.04 -9.41
CA ASP A 313 -13.00 5.14 -8.78
C ASP A 313 -11.96 4.60 -9.79
N HIS A 314 -12.39 4.25 -11.02
CA HIS A 314 -11.49 3.75 -12.06
C HIS A 314 -10.48 4.79 -12.52
N TYR A 315 -10.94 5.99 -12.90
CA TYR A 315 -10.06 7.04 -13.41
C TYR A 315 -9.20 7.66 -12.32
N TRP A 316 -9.69 7.73 -11.07
CA TRP A 316 -8.86 8.13 -9.93
C TRP A 316 -7.71 7.16 -9.68
N GLN A 317 -7.96 5.84 -9.70
CA GLN A 317 -6.90 4.83 -9.57
C GLN A 317 -5.85 4.93 -10.68
N ARG A 318 -6.31 5.16 -11.92
CA ARG A 318 -5.41 5.38 -13.05
C ARG A 318 -4.57 6.65 -12.86
N HIS A 319 -5.20 7.75 -12.46
CA HIS A 319 -4.54 9.02 -12.18
C HIS A 319 -3.45 8.91 -11.12
N LEU A 320 -3.71 8.18 -10.03
CA LEU A 320 -2.70 7.91 -9.00
C LEU A 320 -1.47 7.18 -9.58
N THR A 321 -1.70 6.23 -10.50
CA THR A 321 -0.61 5.54 -11.20
C THR A 321 0.16 6.50 -12.10
N ASP A 322 -0.54 7.35 -12.84
CA ASP A 322 0.08 8.32 -13.75
C ASP A 322 0.87 9.38 -12.97
N LEU A 323 0.41 9.79 -11.78
CA LEU A 323 1.13 10.69 -10.87
C LEU A 323 2.39 10.05 -10.27
N ASP A 324 2.36 8.75 -9.94
CA ASP A 324 3.55 8.04 -9.49
C ASP A 324 4.63 8.00 -10.59
N ILE A 325 4.23 7.72 -11.84
CA ILE A 325 5.12 7.77 -13.01
C ILE A 325 5.66 9.19 -13.21
N LEU A 326 4.78 10.21 -13.13
CA LEU A 326 5.19 11.61 -13.24
C LEU A 326 6.23 11.97 -12.18
N ARG A 327 6.03 11.56 -10.92
CA ARG A 327 6.95 11.84 -9.81
C ARG A 327 8.33 11.21 -10.05
N GLU A 328 8.39 10.00 -10.59
CA GLU A 328 9.67 9.34 -10.92
C GLU A 328 10.41 10.07 -12.06
N GLY A 329 9.68 10.58 -13.06
CA GLY A 329 10.26 11.27 -14.22
C GLY A 329 10.57 12.76 -14.02
N ILE A 330 9.84 13.46 -13.15
CA ILE A 330 9.89 14.93 -13.06
C ILE A 330 11.25 15.47 -12.58
N GLY A 331 12.02 14.64 -11.87
CA GLY A 331 13.37 14.99 -11.43
C GLY A 331 14.31 15.38 -12.58
N LEU A 332 14.07 14.89 -13.80
CA LEU A 332 14.84 15.25 -14.99
C LEU A 332 14.61 16.70 -15.44
N GLN A 333 13.50 17.33 -15.04
CA GLN A 333 13.22 18.75 -15.36
C GLN A 333 14.20 19.71 -14.68
N ALA A 334 14.87 19.28 -13.60
CA ALA A 334 15.93 20.06 -12.96
C ALA A 334 17.08 20.40 -13.93
N ILE A 335 17.30 19.59 -14.97
CA ILE A 335 18.30 19.85 -16.03
C ILE A 335 17.95 21.12 -16.81
N ALA A 336 16.67 21.43 -16.98
CA ALA A 336 16.18 22.62 -17.66
C ALA A 336 16.08 23.87 -16.75
N GLN A 337 16.72 23.85 -15.57
CA GLN A 337 16.66 24.92 -14.57
C GLN A 337 15.25 25.25 -14.08
N LYS A 338 14.31 24.31 -14.22
CA LYS A 338 12.96 24.41 -13.70
C LYS A 338 12.87 23.68 -12.37
N ASP A 339 12.09 24.23 -11.44
CA ASP A 339 11.81 23.56 -10.18
C ASP A 339 10.91 22.32 -10.43
N PRO A 340 11.38 21.09 -10.13
CA PRO A 340 10.60 19.88 -10.36
C PRO A 340 9.26 19.86 -9.62
N LEU A 341 9.18 20.46 -8.42
CA LEU A 341 7.95 20.49 -7.64
C LEU A 341 6.90 21.37 -8.31
N VAL A 342 7.31 22.52 -8.85
CA VAL A 342 6.40 23.45 -9.57
C VAL A 342 5.90 22.79 -10.86
N GLU A 343 6.77 22.14 -11.61
CA GLU A 343 6.36 21.42 -12.82
C GLU A 343 5.48 20.21 -12.50
N TYR A 344 5.74 19.49 -11.40
CA TYR A 344 4.87 18.41 -10.91
C TYR A 344 3.47 18.93 -10.55
N GLN A 345 3.39 20.05 -9.82
CA GLN A 345 2.13 20.70 -9.48
C GLN A 345 1.35 21.10 -10.74
N ARG A 346 2.02 21.73 -11.71
CA ARG A 346 1.40 22.17 -12.95
C ARG A 346 0.88 21.00 -13.79
N GLN A 347 1.71 19.99 -14.05
CA GLN A 347 1.32 18.83 -14.85
C GLN A 347 0.30 17.95 -14.12
N GLY A 348 0.48 17.74 -12.82
CA GLY A 348 -0.45 16.99 -11.99
C GLY A 348 -1.84 17.64 -11.93
N PHE A 349 -1.92 18.98 -11.94
CA PHE A 349 -3.20 19.69 -12.06
C PHE A 349 -3.85 19.53 -13.43
N GLN A 350 -3.06 19.62 -14.51
CA GLN A 350 -3.58 19.38 -15.88
C GLN A 350 -4.12 17.95 -16.03
N MET A 351 -3.39 16.95 -15.56
CA MET A 351 -3.83 15.56 -15.55
C MET A 351 -5.11 15.37 -14.72
N PHE A 352 -5.20 16.04 -13.57
CA PHE A 352 -6.38 15.98 -12.70
C PHE A 352 -7.64 16.51 -13.41
N ARG A 353 -7.53 17.63 -14.14
CA ARG A 353 -8.65 18.16 -14.94
C ARG A 353 -9.13 17.15 -16.00
N VAL A 354 -8.19 16.56 -16.73
CA VAL A 354 -8.52 15.51 -17.70
C VAL A 354 -9.27 14.35 -17.05
N VAL A 355 -8.88 13.97 -15.83
CA VAL A 355 -9.57 12.90 -15.08
C VAL A 355 -10.98 13.31 -14.69
N GLU A 356 -11.18 14.55 -14.21
CA GLU A 356 -12.51 15.09 -13.89
C GLU A 356 -13.45 15.02 -15.10
N ASP A 357 -12.96 15.45 -16.27
CA ASP A 357 -13.76 15.46 -17.49
C ASP A 357 -14.02 14.04 -17.99
N THR A 358 -13.00 13.18 -17.98
CA THR A 358 -13.10 11.81 -18.52
C THR A 358 -14.08 10.95 -17.74
N TYR A 359 -14.10 11.04 -16.41
CA TYR A 359 -15.05 10.22 -15.63
C TYR A 359 -16.49 10.68 -15.85
N ARG A 360 -16.74 11.99 -15.99
CA ARG A 360 -18.07 12.55 -16.29
C ARG A 360 -18.54 12.08 -17.66
N GLN A 361 -17.70 12.24 -18.68
CA GLN A 361 -18.00 11.75 -20.04
C GLN A 361 -18.27 10.25 -20.07
N PHE A 362 -17.46 9.46 -19.35
CA PHE A 362 -17.67 8.02 -19.25
C PHE A 362 -18.96 7.67 -18.52
N ALA A 363 -19.34 8.42 -17.49
CA ALA A 363 -20.57 8.18 -16.77
C ALA A 363 -21.79 8.45 -17.67
N SER A 364 -21.87 9.66 -18.22
CA SER A 364 -22.96 10.13 -19.09
C SER A 364 -23.24 9.19 -20.27
N ARG A 365 -22.21 8.65 -20.93
CA ARG A 365 -22.42 7.72 -22.06
C ARG A 365 -22.85 6.32 -21.61
N ASN A 366 -22.34 5.84 -20.47
CA ASN A 366 -22.52 4.44 -20.09
C ASN A 366 -23.88 4.16 -19.47
N ILE A 367 -24.60 5.18 -18.98
CA ILE A 367 -25.96 5.00 -18.47
C ILE A 367 -26.87 4.38 -19.55
N PHE A 368 -26.70 4.78 -20.81
CA PHE A 368 -27.46 4.26 -21.95
C PHE A 368 -27.12 2.79 -22.25
N LEU A 369 -25.93 2.31 -21.88
CA LEU A 369 -25.51 0.92 -22.06
C LEU A 369 -25.95 -0.02 -20.92
N VAL A 370 -26.44 0.51 -19.80
CA VAL A 370 -26.87 -0.31 -18.65
C VAL A 370 -28.05 -1.19 -19.06
N GLN A 371 -27.98 -2.50 -18.84
CA GLN A 371 -29.11 -3.40 -19.09
C GLN A 371 -29.56 -4.06 -17.78
N PRO A 372 -30.86 -4.29 -17.57
CA PRO A 372 -31.33 -5.05 -16.43
C PRO A 372 -30.76 -6.46 -16.52
N ALA A 373 -30.07 -6.89 -15.46
CA ALA A 373 -29.54 -8.25 -15.42
C ALA A 373 -30.72 -9.23 -15.40
N VAL A 374 -30.94 -9.96 -16.49
CA VAL A 374 -31.86 -11.10 -16.49
C VAL A 374 -31.24 -12.15 -15.58
N VAL A 375 -31.73 -12.25 -14.34
CA VAL A 375 -31.36 -13.34 -13.44
C VAL A 375 -31.86 -14.63 -14.09
N GLN A 376 -31.01 -15.28 -14.88
CA GLN A 376 -31.25 -16.66 -15.27
C GLN A 376 -31.23 -17.46 -13.97
N THR A 377 -32.41 -17.80 -13.46
CA THR A 377 -32.53 -18.71 -12.32
C THR A 377 -31.74 -19.95 -12.71
N PRO A 378 -30.65 -20.31 -12.01
CA PRO A 378 -29.91 -21.51 -12.36
C PRO A 378 -30.92 -22.65 -12.24
N GLN A 379 -31.29 -23.25 -13.37
CA GLN A 379 -32.19 -24.38 -13.39
C GLN A 379 -31.62 -25.39 -12.39
N ARG A 380 -32.32 -25.59 -11.27
CA ARG A 380 -31.97 -26.62 -10.30
C ARG A 380 -31.83 -27.91 -11.11
N ARG A 381 -30.59 -28.36 -11.32
CA ARG A 381 -30.31 -29.69 -11.84
C ARG A 381 -31.14 -30.64 -10.98
N ARG A 382 -32.14 -31.29 -11.60
CA ARG A 382 -33.00 -32.28 -10.96
C ARG A 382 -32.11 -33.18 -10.11
N GLN A 383 -32.40 -33.20 -8.81
CA GLN A 383 -31.68 -34.00 -7.85
C GLN A 383 -31.66 -35.46 -8.29
N MET A 384 -30.50 -36.05 -8.05
CA MET A 384 -30.10 -37.41 -8.33
C MET A 384 -31.19 -38.42 -7.94
N ARG A 385 -31.45 -39.36 -8.85
CA ARG A 385 -32.32 -40.52 -8.68
C ARG A 385 -31.97 -41.22 -7.36
N GLU A 386 -32.93 -41.30 -6.44
CA GLU A 386 -32.84 -42.10 -5.22
C GLU A 386 -32.43 -43.53 -5.56
N TYR A 387 -31.28 -43.95 -5.06
CA TYR A 387 -30.85 -45.34 -5.07
C TYR A 387 -31.37 -45.99 -3.78
N ARG A 388 -32.44 -46.79 -3.88
CA ARG A 388 -32.84 -47.73 -2.84
C ARG A 388 -31.86 -48.92 -2.85
N PRO A 389 -31.24 -49.28 -1.71
CA PRO A 389 -30.56 -50.55 -1.60
C PRO A 389 -31.58 -51.60 -1.18
N ASP A 390 -31.92 -52.51 -2.09
CA ASP A 390 -32.40 -53.84 -1.71
C ASP A 390 -31.41 -54.90 -2.21
N ALA A 391 -31.23 -55.88 -1.34
CA ALA A 391 -30.17 -56.88 -1.30
C ALA A 391 -29.87 -57.61 -2.61
N PHE A 392 -28.59 -57.96 -2.82
CA PHE A 392 -28.19 -59.35 -3.09
C PHE A 392 -26.67 -59.56 -2.90
N ILE A 393 -26.36 -60.72 -2.32
CA ILE A 393 -25.07 -61.24 -1.89
C ILE A 393 -24.24 -61.72 -3.10
N GLY A 394 -22.92 -61.47 -3.10
CA GLY A 394 -22.01 -62.13 -4.05
C GLY A 394 -20.58 -61.58 -4.03
N ASN A 395 -19.62 -62.48 -3.93
CA ASN A 395 -18.24 -62.30 -3.47
C ASN A 395 -17.25 -61.73 -4.52
N THR A 396 -16.08 -61.32 -4.03
CA THR A 396 -14.73 -61.18 -4.66
C THR A 396 -14.29 -59.89 -5.39
N ASP A 397 -13.20 -59.33 -4.81
CA ASP A 397 -12.03 -58.65 -5.41
C ASP A 397 -12.19 -57.49 -6.42
N ARG A 398 -11.92 -56.24 -5.96
CA ARG A 398 -11.02 -55.24 -6.61
C ARG A 398 -10.96 -53.88 -5.87
N PRO A 399 -9.89 -53.07 -6.09
CA PRO A 399 -9.37 -52.09 -5.13
C PRO A 399 -10.09 -50.72 -5.17
N ALA A 400 -9.99 -49.99 -4.06
CA ALA A 400 -10.48 -48.63 -3.90
C ALA A 400 -9.88 -47.67 -4.93
N GLN A 401 -10.71 -47.03 -5.75
CA GLN A 401 -10.31 -45.97 -6.66
C GLN A 401 -10.13 -44.65 -5.89
N GLN A 402 -8.88 -44.18 -5.87
CA GLN A 402 -8.50 -42.82 -5.51
C GLN A 402 -9.07 -41.80 -6.50
N THR A 403 -9.48 -40.66 -5.97
CA THR A 403 -9.90 -39.47 -6.72
C THR A 403 -8.74 -38.93 -7.58
N VAL A 404 -8.96 -38.91 -8.90
CA VAL A 404 -7.98 -38.41 -9.87
C VAL A 404 -7.96 -36.87 -9.85
N ARG A 405 -6.94 -36.28 -9.20
CA ARG A 405 -6.52 -34.91 -9.49
C ARG A 405 -5.79 -34.90 -10.84
N LYS A 406 -6.28 -34.14 -11.83
CA LYS A 406 -5.56 -33.90 -13.10
C LYS A 406 -4.23 -33.19 -12.83
N SER A 407 -3.14 -33.93 -12.70
CA SER A 407 -1.78 -33.38 -12.76
C SER A 407 -1.33 -33.31 -14.22
N ASN A 408 -1.13 -32.10 -14.75
CA ASN A 408 -0.45 -31.86 -16.04
C ASN A 408 1.06 -32.19 -15.95
N ARG A 409 1.43 -33.40 -15.52
CA ARG A 409 2.82 -33.85 -15.47
C ARG A 409 3.15 -34.59 -16.77
N ARG A 410 3.91 -33.94 -17.65
CA ARG A 410 4.38 -34.52 -18.91
C ARG A 410 5.42 -35.64 -18.66
N PRO A 411 5.56 -36.62 -19.57
CA PRO A 411 6.42 -37.79 -19.34
C PRO A 411 7.90 -37.41 -19.14
N GLY A 412 8.61 -38.16 -18.29
CA GLY A 412 10.06 -37.98 -18.11
C GLY A 412 10.85 -38.28 -19.41
N ARG A 413 12.03 -37.67 -19.57
CA ARG A 413 12.87 -37.65 -20.79
C ARG A 413 13.00 -38.99 -21.56
N ASN A 414 13.13 -40.12 -20.85
CA ASN A 414 13.31 -41.45 -21.44
C ASN A 414 12.03 -42.30 -21.50
N LYS A 415 10.88 -41.79 -21.07
CA LYS A 415 9.58 -42.49 -21.14
C LYS A 415 8.97 -42.39 -22.54
N PRO A 416 8.01 -43.27 -22.91
CA PRO A 416 7.27 -43.16 -24.16
C PRO A 416 6.57 -41.79 -24.28
N CYS A 417 6.55 -41.23 -25.48
CA CYS A 417 5.92 -39.94 -25.73
C CYS A 417 4.39 -40.01 -25.55
N TRP A 418 3.79 -38.93 -25.05
CA TRP A 418 2.34 -38.82 -24.83
C TRP A 418 1.50 -38.86 -26.11
N CYS A 419 2.09 -38.64 -27.28
CA CYS A 419 1.42 -38.72 -28.59
C CYS A 419 1.16 -40.14 -29.09
N GLY A 420 1.61 -41.18 -28.36
CA GLY A 420 1.41 -42.58 -28.74
C GLY A 420 2.31 -43.10 -29.87
N SER A 421 3.32 -42.32 -30.31
CA SER A 421 4.22 -42.68 -31.43
C SER A 421 5.19 -43.84 -31.16
N GLY A 422 5.18 -44.44 -29.96
CA GLY A 422 6.13 -45.48 -29.54
C GLY A 422 7.58 -45.01 -29.32
N LYS A 423 7.93 -43.79 -29.73
CA LYS A 423 9.27 -43.19 -29.53
C LYS A 423 9.44 -42.64 -28.12
N LYS A 424 10.69 -42.60 -27.63
CA LYS A 424 11.03 -41.94 -26.34
C LYS A 424 10.73 -40.44 -26.43
N TYR A 425 10.24 -39.84 -25.35
CA TYR A 425 9.79 -38.44 -25.29
C TYR A 425 10.87 -37.45 -25.79
N LYS A 426 12.14 -37.66 -25.41
CA LYS A 426 13.29 -36.87 -25.91
C LYS A 426 13.52 -36.91 -27.42
N GLN A 427 13.00 -37.93 -28.11
CA GLN A 427 13.12 -38.13 -29.55
C GLN A 427 11.81 -37.80 -30.29
N CYS A 428 10.86 -37.19 -29.59
CA CYS A 428 9.54 -36.85 -30.12
C CYS A 428 9.19 -35.42 -29.69
N HIS A 429 8.17 -35.20 -28.86
CA HIS A 429 7.65 -33.85 -28.59
C HIS A 429 8.42 -33.05 -27.52
N MET A 430 9.52 -33.57 -26.95
CA MET A 430 10.26 -32.84 -25.90
C MET A 430 10.77 -31.46 -26.34
N ARG A 431 11.19 -31.31 -27.61
CA ARG A 431 11.75 -30.06 -28.11
C ARG A 431 10.67 -28.98 -28.31
N GLU A 432 9.52 -29.36 -28.87
CA GLU A 432 8.35 -28.47 -28.99
C GLU A 432 7.77 -28.09 -27.62
N ASP A 433 7.75 -29.04 -26.70
CA ASP A 433 7.23 -28.84 -25.35
C ASP A 433 8.15 -27.95 -24.49
N GLN A 434 9.45 -27.88 -24.82
CA GLN A 434 10.39 -26.92 -24.23
C GLN A 434 10.24 -25.51 -24.83
N LEU A 435 10.04 -25.40 -26.14
CA LEU A 435 9.88 -24.12 -26.83
C LEU A 435 8.57 -23.41 -26.49
N SER A 436 7.52 -24.16 -26.18
CA SER A 436 6.20 -23.62 -25.79
C SER A 436 6.14 -23.08 -24.34
N GLY A 437 7.26 -23.01 -23.62
CA GLY A 437 7.35 -22.43 -22.27
C GLY A 437 6.64 -23.24 -21.17
N LYS A 438 6.09 -24.41 -21.48
CA LYS A 438 5.30 -25.26 -20.57
C LYS A 438 6.11 -26.38 -19.89
N PHE A 439 7.42 -26.21 -19.78
CA PHE A 439 8.30 -27.25 -19.23
C PHE A 439 8.90 -26.83 -17.87
N GLN A 440 8.26 -27.23 -16.77
CA GLN A 440 8.93 -27.34 -15.48
C GLN A 440 9.53 -28.75 -15.36
N GLN A 441 10.86 -28.87 -15.35
CA GLN A 441 11.52 -30.11 -15.00
C GLN A 441 11.25 -30.41 -13.52
N ALA A 442 10.69 -31.59 -13.24
CA ALA A 442 10.68 -32.12 -11.88
C ALA A 442 12.13 -32.43 -11.48
N GLY A 443 12.61 -31.78 -10.42
CA GLY A 443 13.74 -32.27 -9.62
C GLY A 443 13.38 -33.53 -8.88
#